data_AF-A0A392R2E1-F1
#
_entry.id   AF-A0A392R2E1-F1
#
_cell.length_a   1.000
_cell.length_b   1.000
_cell.length_c   1.000
_cell.angle_alpha   90.00
_cell.angle_beta   90.00
_cell.angle_gamma   90.00
#
_symmetry.space_group_name_H-M   'P 1'
#
loop_
_entity.id
_entity.type
_entity.pdbx_description
1 polymer ?
#
loop_
_entity_poly.entity_id
_entity_poly.type
_entity_poly.pdbx_seq_one_letter_code
_entity_poly.pdbx_strand_id
1 'polypeptide(L)'
;MSSLNKADKHDEALRLYKQIERNEMLEFNKQLYNTVLMSCSKLRLWGKAVEILWQMEASGMSDLTVSYNLVIRTCELARKPKIAWQVYEHMVHQKCIPNIFTYLSIIRCCTKGYLYEELEEILNVSKKYFSNFLAIFVCV
;
A
#
# COMPACT_ATOMS: atom_id res chain seq x y z
N MET A 1 18.59 -6.61 5.93
CA MET A 1 17.36 -5.78 5.84
C MET A 1 16.07 -6.56 6.11
N SER A 2 15.88 -7.79 5.59
CA SER A 2 14.72 -8.64 5.96
C SER A 2 14.68 -9.03 7.45
N SER A 3 15.82 -9.03 8.14
CA SER A 3 15.93 -9.24 9.59
C SER A 3 15.40 -8.08 10.43
N LEU A 4 15.44 -6.83 9.94
CA LEU A 4 15.04 -5.65 10.71
C LEU A 4 13.53 -5.55 10.89
N ASN A 5 12.76 -5.92 9.85
CA ASN A 5 11.31 -5.98 9.93
C ASN A 5 10.79 -7.10 10.85
N LYS A 6 11.60 -8.15 11.07
CA LYS A 6 11.28 -9.22 12.03
C LYS A 6 11.63 -8.85 13.47
N ALA A 7 12.47 -7.83 13.69
CA ALA A 7 12.93 -7.39 15.00
C ALA A 7 12.21 -6.11 15.50
N ASP A 8 11.10 -5.70 14.85
CA ASP A 8 10.34 -4.46 15.13
C ASP A 8 11.18 -3.16 15.02
N LYS A 9 12.32 -3.22 14.35
CA LYS A 9 13.26 -2.09 14.21
C LYS A 9 12.92 -1.22 12.99
N HIS A 10 11.69 -0.74 12.93
CA HIS A 10 11.18 0.03 11.78
C HIS A 10 11.88 1.39 11.60
N ASP A 11 12.24 2.05 12.70
CA ASP A 11 13.02 3.29 12.66
C ASP A 11 14.43 3.08 12.10
N GLU A 12 15.07 1.95 12.44
CA GLU A 12 16.40 1.61 11.91
C GLU A 12 16.35 1.36 10.41
N ALA A 13 15.33 0.63 9.94
CA ALA A 13 15.10 0.41 8.51
C ALA A 13 14.94 1.74 7.75
N LEU A 14 14.22 2.72 8.32
CA LEU A 14 14.06 4.05 7.72
C LEU A 14 15.34 4.90 7.76
N ARG A 15 16.15 4.78 8.82
CA ARG A 15 17.47 5.44 8.90
C ARG A 15 18.43 4.89 7.86
N LEU A 16 18.51 3.57 7.72
CA LEU A 16 19.35 2.92 6.71
C LEU A 16 18.90 3.27 5.30
N TYR A 17 17.58 3.29 5.04
CA TYR A 17 17.06 3.77 3.75
C TYR A 17 17.55 5.19 3.41
N LYS A 18 17.48 6.14 4.36
CA LYS A 18 18.00 7.50 4.15
C LYS A 18 19.52 7.56 3.91
N GLN A 19 20.28 6.62 4.47
CA GLN A 19 21.73 6.54 4.23
C GLN A 19 22.04 6.00 2.83
N ILE A 20 21.29 4.99 2.38
CA ILE A 20 21.43 4.41 1.04
C ILE A 20 20.97 5.41 -0.03
N GLU A 21 19.87 6.13 0.19
CA GLU A 21 19.37 7.18 -0.72
C GLU A 21 20.38 8.32 -0.94
N ARG A 22 21.22 8.61 0.06
CA ARG A 22 22.32 9.60 -0.07
C ARG A 22 23.53 9.05 -0.82
N ASN A 23 23.59 7.74 -1.04
CA ASN A 23 24.72 7.09 -1.68
C ASN A 23 24.30 6.63 -3.08
N GLU A 24 24.56 7.49 -4.07
CA GLU A 24 24.17 7.31 -5.48
C GLU A 24 24.70 6.03 -6.13
N MET A 25 25.61 5.28 -5.47
CA MET A 25 26.18 4.04 -5.98
C MET A 25 25.36 2.79 -5.66
N LEU A 26 24.28 2.90 -4.88
CA LEU A 26 23.48 1.75 -4.44
C LEU A 26 22.08 1.75 -5.07
N GLU A 27 21.88 0.86 -6.04
CA GLU A 27 20.57 0.57 -6.62
C GLU A 27 19.66 -0.12 -5.60
N PHE A 28 18.52 0.50 -5.32
CA PHE A 28 17.46 -0.13 -4.54
C PHE A 28 16.78 -1.20 -5.39
N ASN A 29 16.78 -2.44 -4.91
CA ASN A 29 15.91 -3.47 -5.51
C ASN A 29 14.50 -3.44 -4.88
N LYS A 30 13.53 -4.02 -5.58
CA LYS A 30 12.12 -4.09 -5.16
C LYS A 30 11.92 -4.64 -3.75
N GLN A 31 12.73 -5.61 -3.33
CA GLN A 31 12.65 -6.20 -1.99
C GLN A 31 13.02 -5.19 -0.89
N LEU A 32 14.02 -4.35 -1.15
CA LEU A 32 14.45 -3.31 -0.23
C LEU A 32 13.38 -2.24 -0.08
N TYR A 33 12.81 -1.75 -1.18
CA TYR A 33 11.68 -0.82 -1.12
C TYR A 33 10.48 -1.38 -0.36
N ASN A 34 10.07 -2.61 -0.64
CA ASN A 34 8.97 -3.25 0.10
C ASN A 34 9.27 -3.39 1.60
N THR A 35 10.54 -3.58 1.97
CA THR A 35 10.98 -3.60 3.38
C THR A 35 10.72 -2.25 4.05
N VAL A 36 11.04 -1.16 3.36
CA VAL A 36 10.84 0.20 3.86
C VAL A 36 9.36 0.57 3.89
N LEU A 37 8.58 0.18 2.87
CA LEU A 37 7.13 0.35 2.84
C LEU A 37 6.42 -0.41 3.97
N MET A 38 6.87 -1.63 4.30
CA MET A 38 6.38 -2.35 5.48
C MET A 38 6.65 -1.57 6.78
N SER A 39 7.84 -0.97 6.92
CA SER A 39 8.15 -0.11 8.08
C SER A 39 7.28 1.15 8.11
N CYS A 40 7.02 1.78 6.96
CA CYS A 40 6.10 2.92 6.87
C CYS A 40 4.68 2.52 7.30
N SER A 41 4.22 1.33 6.91
CA SER A 41 2.93 0.79 7.30
C SER A 41 2.79 0.64 8.81
N LYS A 42 3.83 0.09 9.46
CA LYS A 42 3.88 -0.11 10.91
C LYS A 42 3.89 1.20 11.68
N LEU A 43 4.61 2.19 11.17
CA LEU A 43 4.71 3.54 11.75
C LEU A 43 3.61 4.50 11.26
N ARG A 44 2.69 4.02 10.40
CA ARG A 44 1.57 4.79 9.83
C ARG A 44 2.02 6.04 9.05
N LEU A 45 3.21 6.02 8.48
CA LEU A 45 3.82 7.12 7.73
C LEU A 45 3.31 7.15 6.28
N TRP A 46 2.04 7.50 6.10
CA TRP A 46 1.37 7.46 4.78
C TRP A 46 2.06 8.32 3.72
N GLY A 47 2.46 9.56 4.07
CA GLY A 47 3.08 10.47 3.11
C GLY A 47 4.40 9.94 2.56
N LYS A 48 5.24 9.39 3.44
CA LYS A 48 6.50 8.75 3.05
C LYS A 48 6.27 7.46 2.25
N ALA A 49 5.24 6.68 2.58
CA ALA A 49 4.92 5.48 1.82
C ALA A 49 4.54 5.83 0.37
N VAL A 50 3.75 6.88 0.18
CA VAL A 50 3.37 7.38 -1.16
C VAL A 50 4.58 7.90 -1.92
N GLU A 51 5.43 8.71 -1.28
CA GLU A 51 6.68 9.20 -1.87
C GLU A 51 7.56 8.06 -2.39
N ILE A 52 7.77 7.02 -1.57
CA ILE A 52 8.56 5.85 -1.94
C ILE A 52 7.94 5.11 -3.12
N LEU A 53 6.61 4.94 -3.15
CA LEU A 53 5.93 4.27 -4.26
C LEU A 53 6.18 5.02 -5.58
N TRP A 54 6.07 6.35 -5.57
CA TRP A 54 6.35 7.16 -6.76
C TRP A 54 7.82 7.10 -7.18
N GLN A 55 8.76 7.06 -6.23
CA GLN A 55 10.17 6.82 -6.57
C GLN A 55 10.35 5.46 -7.27
N MET A 56 9.72 4.39 -6.79
CA MET A 56 9.79 3.08 -7.45
C MET A 56 9.28 3.13 -8.89
N GLU A 57 8.17 3.85 -9.13
CA GLU A 57 7.62 4.04 -10.47
C GLU A 57 8.52 4.88 -11.36
N ALA A 58 9.07 5.98 -10.83
CA ALA A 58 10.00 6.85 -11.55
C ALA A 58 11.29 6.12 -11.95
N SER A 59 11.73 5.14 -11.15
CA SER A 59 12.84 4.24 -11.47
C SER A 59 12.46 3.13 -12.46
N GLY A 60 11.25 3.14 -13.02
CA GLY A 60 10.81 2.20 -14.05
C GLY A 60 10.46 0.80 -13.54
N MET A 61 10.25 0.60 -12.24
CA MET A 61 9.91 -0.72 -11.70
C MET A 61 8.48 -1.14 -12.07
N SER A 62 8.33 -2.40 -12.51
CA SER A 62 7.03 -3.01 -12.82
C SER A 62 6.50 -3.94 -11.72
N ASP A 63 5.24 -4.38 -11.88
CA ASP A 63 4.58 -5.38 -11.04
C ASP A 63 4.47 -4.97 -9.57
N LEU A 64 4.18 -3.70 -9.32
CA LEU A 64 4.20 -3.08 -8.00
C LEU A 64 2.98 -3.42 -7.12
N THR A 65 2.20 -4.46 -7.43
CA THR A 65 0.99 -4.84 -6.68
C THR A 65 1.23 -4.94 -5.17
N VAL A 66 2.35 -5.54 -4.77
CA VAL A 66 2.73 -5.64 -3.34
C VAL A 66 3.00 -4.26 -2.73
N SER A 67 3.73 -3.41 -3.45
CA SER A 67 4.09 -2.06 -3.01
C SER A 67 2.85 -1.17 -2.88
N TYR A 68 1.97 -1.17 -3.88
CA TYR A 68 0.67 -0.51 -3.84
C TYR A 68 -0.16 -0.96 -2.64
N ASN A 69 -0.28 -2.27 -2.42
CA ASN A 69 -1.02 -2.81 -1.28
C ASN A 69 -0.45 -2.35 0.07
N LEU A 70 0.88 -2.25 0.20
CA LEU A 70 1.52 -1.71 1.40
C LEU A 70 1.18 -0.23 1.60
N VAL A 71 1.19 0.58 0.55
CA VAL A 71 0.84 2.01 0.63
C VAL A 71 -0.63 2.22 0.96
N ILE A 72 -1.53 1.52 0.28
CA ILE A 72 -2.98 1.56 0.55
C ILE A 72 -3.25 1.14 2.00
N ARG A 73 -2.64 0.05 2.48
CA ARG A 73 -2.76 -0.37 3.87
C ARG A 73 -2.17 0.66 4.85
N THR A 74 -1.08 1.33 4.49
CA THR A 74 -0.52 2.41 5.32
C THR A 74 -1.51 3.57 5.44
N CYS A 75 -2.14 3.96 4.34
CA CYS A 75 -3.18 5.00 4.33
C CYS A 75 -4.41 4.57 5.16
N GLU A 76 -4.81 3.29 5.08
CA GLU A 76 -5.86 2.70 5.90
C GLU A 76 -5.56 2.85 7.40
N LEU A 77 -4.37 2.43 7.84
CA LEU A 77 -3.94 2.50 9.24
C LEU A 77 -3.77 3.95 9.73
N ALA A 78 -3.39 4.86 8.83
CA ALA A 78 -3.24 6.29 9.09
C ALA A 78 -4.56 7.07 9.00
N ARG A 79 -5.69 6.41 8.71
CA ARG A 79 -7.02 7.03 8.53
C ARG A 79 -7.01 8.11 7.44
N LYS A 80 -6.42 7.80 6.29
CA LYS A 80 -6.36 8.68 5.09
C LYS A 80 -7.16 8.07 3.93
N PRO A 81 -8.50 8.03 4.01
CA PRO A 81 -9.36 7.34 3.05
C PRO A 81 -9.28 7.91 1.63
N LYS A 82 -9.30 9.24 1.49
CA LYS A 82 -9.17 9.89 0.18
C LYS A 82 -7.83 9.59 -0.50
N ILE A 83 -6.75 9.55 0.28
CA ILE A 83 -5.43 9.20 -0.25
C ILE A 83 -5.37 7.72 -0.64
N ALA A 84 -5.93 6.83 0.18
CA ALA A 84 -6.00 5.40 -0.14
C ALA A 84 -6.75 5.17 -1.46
N TRP A 85 -7.86 5.87 -1.66
CA TRP A 85 -8.63 5.84 -2.91
C TRP A 85 -7.82 6.33 -4.11
N GLN A 86 -7.20 7.50 -4.02
CA GLN A 86 -6.35 8.04 -5.08
C GLN A 86 -5.21 7.10 -5.48
N VAL A 87 -4.58 6.44 -4.50
CA VAL A 87 -3.54 5.44 -4.77
C VAL A 87 -4.11 4.20 -5.47
N TYR A 88 -5.33 3.78 -5.13
CA TYR A 88 -6.03 2.69 -5.82
C TYR A 88 -6.39 3.05 -7.26
N GLU A 89 -6.95 4.24 -7.50
CA GLU A 89 -7.26 4.71 -8.85
C GLU A 89 -6.00 4.76 -9.72
N HIS A 90 -4.90 5.29 -9.16
CA HIS A 90 -3.61 5.32 -9.83
C HIS A 90 -3.09 3.91 -10.14
N MET A 91 -3.20 2.96 -9.19
CA MET A 91 -2.85 1.55 -9.42
C MET A 91 -3.57 0.97 -10.65
N VAL A 92 -4.88 1.22 -10.75
CA VAL A 92 -5.72 0.76 -11.87
C VAL A 92 -5.32 1.46 -13.17
N HIS A 93 -5.09 2.77 -13.13
CA HIS A 93 -4.63 3.55 -14.28
C HIS A 93 -3.28 3.07 -14.82
N GLN A 94 -2.34 2.71 -13.93
CA GLN A 94 -1.05 2.10 -14.29
C GLN A 94 -1.18 0.63 -14.73
N LYS A 95 -2.40 0.11 -14.87
CA LYS A 95 -2.71 -1.28 -15.25
C LYS A 95 -2.09 -2.30 -14.28
N CYS A 96 -1.79 -1.88 -13.05
CA CYS A 96 -1.33 -2.79 -12.00
C CYS A 96 -2.54 -3.49 -11.40
N ILE A 97 -2.57 -4.82 -11.42
CA ILE A 97 -3.78 -5.60 -11.13
C ILE A 97 -4.09 -5.58 -9.62
N PRO A 98 -5.23 -5.03 -9.18
CA PRO A 98 -5.69 -5.12 -7.80
C PRO A 98 -6.00 -6.56 -7.41
N ASN A 99 -5.76 -6.90 -6.14
CA ASN A 99 -6.10 -8.22 -5.60
C ASN A 99 -6.96 -8.10 -4.34
N ILE A 100 -7.27 -9.24 -3.72
CA ILE A 100 -8.12 -9.30 -2.53
C ILE A 100 -7.65 -8.38 -1.40
N PHE A 101 -6.33 -8.24 -1.19
CA PHE A 101 -5.79 -7.36 -0.16
C PHE A 101 -6.03 -5.89 -0.49
N THR A 102 -5.96 -5.52 -1.77
CA THR A 102 -6.30 -4.17 -2.25
C THR A 102 -7.74 -3.85 -1.90
N TYR A 103 -8.68 -4.69 -2.32
CA TYR A 103 -10.12 -4.48 -2.10
C TYR A 103 -10.47 -4.43 -0.61
N LEU A 104 -9.96 -5.36 0.19
CA LEU A 104 -10.21 -5.39 1.63
C LEU A 104 -9.70 -4.13 2.34
N SER A 105 -8.56 -3.58 1.95
CA SER A 105 -8.07 -2.34 2.53
C SER A 105 -8.87 -1.13 2.08
N ILE A 106 -9.25 -1.03 0.80
CA ILE A 106 -10.08 0.07 0.29
C ILE A 106 -11.47 0.06 0.93
N ILE A 107 -12.16 -1.08 0.97
CA ILE A 107 -13.47 -1.21 1.62
C ILE A 107 -13.40 -0.73 3.08
N ARG A 108 -12.45 -1.26 3.87
CA ARG A 108 -12.27 -0.84 5.27
C ARG A 108 -11.95 0.65 5.41
N CYS A 109 -11.22 1.22 4.45
CA CYS A 109 -10.87 2.62 4.46
C CYS A 109 -12.08 3.50 4.13
N CYS A 110 -12.83 3.18 3.07
CA CYS A 110 -14.03 3.91 2.66
C CYS A 110 -15.12 3.85 3.74
N THR A 111 -15.37 2.68 4.34
CA THR A 111 -16.34 2.53 5.44
C THR A 111 -15.99 3.41 6.64
N LYS A 112 -14.71 3.42 7.07
CA LYS A 112 -14.26 4.26 8.20
C LYS A 112 -14.12 5.74 7.85
N GLY A 113 -14.01 6.04 6.56
CA GLY A 113 -13.81 7.37 6.00
C GLY A 113 -15.09 8.06 5.56
N TYR A 114 -16.24 7.38 5.64
CA TYR A 114 -17.54 7.85 5.14
C TYR A 114 -17.52 8.20 3.64
N LEU A 115 -16.73 7.46 2.86
CA LEU A 115 -16.64 7.56 1.40
C LEU A 115 -17.63 6.57 0.77
N TYR A 116 -18.91 6.91 0.78
CA TYR A 116 -19.99 5.98 0.42
C TYR A 116 -20.08 5.70 -1.08
N GLU A 117 -19.81 6.71 -1.92
CA GLU A 117 -19.83 6.56 -3.37
C GLU A 117 -18.71 5.61 -3.82
N GLU A 118 -17.49 5.84 -3.32
CA GLU A 118 -16.33 4.99 -3.58
C GLU A 118 -16.50 3.58 -2.98
N LEU A 119 -17.18 3.47 -1.85
CA LEU A 119 -17.54 2.18 -1.26
C LEU A 119 -18.50 1.40 -2.18
N GLU A 120 -19.54 2.03 -2.71
CA GLU A 120 -20.47 1.37 -3.62
C GLU A 120 -19.76 0.89 -4.89
N GLU A 121 -18.91 1.73 -5.47
CA GLU A 121 -18.10 1.40 -6.63
C GLU A 121 -17.22 0.18 -6.37
N ILE A 122 -16.42 0.20 -5.29
CA ILE A 122 -15.48 -0.89 -5.01
C ILE A 122 -16.21 -2.20 -4.68
N LEU A 123 -17.39 -2.13 -4.05
CA LEU A 123 -18.21 -3.31 -3.81
C LEU A 123 -18.72 -3.90 -5.12
N ASN A 124 -19.13 -3.06 -6.07
CA ASN A 124 -19.57 -3.54 -7.38
C ASN A 124 -18.45 -4.20 -8.18
N VAL A 125 -17.27 -3.57 -8.22
CA VAL A 125 -16.07 -4.11 -8.90
C VAL A 125 -15.64 -5.44 -8.26
N SER A 126 -15.63 -5.48 -6.93
CA SER A 126 -15.09 -6.63 -6.19
C SER A 126 -16.04 -7.83 -6.10
N LYS A 127 -17.36 -7.66 -6.28
CA LYS A 127 -18.34 -8.77 -6.41
C LYS A 127 -17.91 -9.83 -7.41
N LYS A 128 -17.28 -9.43 -8.53
CA LYS A 128 -16.74 -10.34 -9.55
C LYS A 128 -15.62 -11.24 -9.03
N TYR A 129 -14.88 -10.79 -8.01
CA TYR A 129 -13.79 -11.51 -7.35
C TYR A 129 -14.25 -12.28 -6.11
N PHE A 130 -15.30 -11.80 -5.43
CA PHE A 130 -15.85 -12.37 -4.20
C PHE A 130 -17.01 -13.35 -4.41
N SER A 131 -17.42 -13.62 -5.65
CA SER A 131 -18.46 -14.63 -5.99
C SER A 131 -18.15 -16.05 -5.50
N ASN A 132 -16.92 -16.33 -5.02
CA ASN A 132 -16.54 -17.59 -4.36
C ASN A 132 -16.51 -17.54 -2.82
N PHE A 133 -16.79 -16.40 -2.16
CA PHE A 133 -16.68 -16.27 -0.71
C PHE A 133 -17.78 -15.33 -0.14
N LEU A 134 -19.01 -15.83 -0.13
CA LEU A 134 -20.22 -15.18 0.39
C LEU A 134 -20.22 -14.84 1.91
N ALA A 135 -19.09 -14.92 2.62
CA ALA A 135 -19.08 -14.96 4.09
C ALA A 135 -18.49 -13.72 4.82
N ILE A 136 -17.99 -12.69 4.15
CA ILE A 136 -17.32 -11.57 4.86
C ILE A 136 -18.27 -10.39 5.19
N PHE A 137 -19.49 -10.36 4.65
CA PHE A 137 -20.39 -9.22 4.83
C PHE A 137 -21.13 -9.11 6.19
N VAL A 138 -20.81 -9.93 7.20
CA VAL A 138 -21.59 -9.93 8.46
C VAL A 138 -20.80 -9.52 9.72
N CYS A 139 -19.49 -9.29 9.68
CA CYS A 139 -18.77 -8.90 10.91
C CYS A 139 -17.74 -7.77 10.72
N VAL A 140 -18.21 -6.54 10.50
CA VAL A 140 -17.56 -5.30 11.01
C VAL A 140 -18.65 -4.37 11.51
#